data_AF-A0A923N034-F1
#
_entry.id   AF-A0A923N034-F1
#
_cell.length_a   1.000
_cell.length_b   1.000
_cell.length_c   1.000
_cell.angle_alpha   90.00
_cell.angle_beta   90.00
_cell.angle_gamma   90.00
#
_symmetry.space_group_name_H-M   'P 1'
#
loop_
_entity.id
_entity.type
_entity.pdbx_description
1 polymer ?
#
loop_
_entity_poly.entity_id
_entity_poly.type
_entity_poly.pdbx_seq_one_letter_code
_entity_poly.pdbx_strand_id
1 'polypeptide(L)'
;MKITLVLLAIITTFLTPIQGLLIIMFMMVMLDTAFGIYVSIKIESIKSFKSHKLFNIVIKLFFYLTTIILAFLVNKYIAGKMLFGIEYLIPKIVTATWSYIELKSLDESSMKLGNKSFWVIFKEMINKLKGMKTDLNELIDDKKEDTK
;
A
#
# COMPACT_ATOMS: atom_id res chain seq x y z
N MET A 1 19.88 26.87 13.80
CA MET A 1 19.78 26.33 12.42
C MET A 1 20.72 25.15 12.17
N LYS A 2 22.05 25.27 12.40
CA LYS A 2 23.00 24.15 12.20
C LYS A 2 22.69 22.90 13.03
N ILE A 3 22.41 23.07 14.32
CA ILE A 3 22.07 21.95 15.23
C ILE A 3 20.79 21.23 14.82
N THR A 4 19.75 21.97 14.43
CA THR A 4 18.48 21.40 13.95
C THR A 4 18.67 20.54 12.70
N LEU A 5 19.47 21.01 11.74
CA LEU A 5 19.80 20.25 10.53
C LEU A 5 20.59 18.98 10.85
N VAL A 6 21.55 19.06 11.78
CA VAL A 6 22.34 17.89 12.20
C VAL A 6 21.45 16.84 12.88
N LEU A 7 20.53 17.26 13.76
CA LEU A 7 19.58 16.33 14.41
C LEU A 7 18.68 15.64 13.39
N LEU A 8 18.16 16.39 12.41
CA LEU A 8 17.36 15.83 11.32
C LEU A 8 18.15 14.82 10.49
N ALA A 9 19.40 15.17 10.13
CA ALA A 9 20.28 14.29 9.36
C ALA A 9 20.52 12.96 10.08
N ILE A 10 20.83 13.00 11.39
CA ILE A 10 21.04 11.78 12.20
C ILE A 10 19.81 10.87 12.16
N ILE A 11 18.62 11.43 12.36
CA ILE A 11 17.36 10.66 12.36
C ILE A 11 17.12 10.05 10.97
N THR A 12 17.28 10.83 9.90
CA THR A 12 17.05 10.36 8.53
C THR A 12 18.05 9.29 8.11
N THR A 13 19.33 9.44 8.48
CA THR A 13 20.38 8.45 8.19
C THR A 13 20.13 7.16 8.97
N PHE A 14 19.67 7.25 10.22
CA PHE A 14 19.35 6.09 11.03
C PHE A 14 18.19 5.26 10.45
N LEU A 15 17.17 5.92 9.89
CA LEU A 15 15.99 5.29 9.29
C LEU A 15 16.18 4.91 7.82
N THR A 16 17.31 5.27 7.19
CA THR A 16 17.61 4.95 5.78
C THR A 16 17.40 3.47 5.41
N PRO A 17 17.74 2.46 6.24
CA PRO A 17 17.52 1.06 5.88
C PRO A 17 16.06 0.66 5.65
N ILE A 18 15.11 1.43 6.22
CA ILE A 18 13.66 1.18 6.10
C ILE A 18 12.93 2.33 5.41
N GLN A 19 13.64 3.29 4.82
CA GLN A 19 13.03 4.48 4.21
C GLN A 19 11.95 4.13 3.19
N GLY A 20 12.18 3.09 2.38
CA GLY A 20 11.21 2.62 1.39
C GLY A 20 9.92 2.13 2.04
N LEU A 21 10.00 1.45 3.18
CA LEU A 21 8.83 0.97 3.92
C LEU A 21 8.00 2.14 4.48
N LEU A 22 8.68 3.15 5.04
CA LEU A 22 8.03 4.35 5.56
C LEU A 22 7.34 5.16 4.46
N ILE A 23 8.00 5.33 3.31
CA ILE A 23 7.44 6.04 2.15
C ILE A 23 6.22 5.30 1.60
N ILE A 24 6.31 3.97 1.41
CA ILE A 24 5.19 3.16 0.93
C ILE A 24 3.99 3.32 1.88
N MET A 25 4.23 3.23 3.19
CA MET A 25 3.14 3.34 4.16
C MET A 25 2.50 4.73 4.14
N PHE A 26 3.32 5.78 4.07
CA PHE A 26 2.83 7.15 3.95
C PHE A 26 1.97 7.33 2.69
N MET A 27 2.45 6.84 1.54
CA MET A 27 1.72 6.93 0.27
C MET A 27 0.40 6.16 0.30
N MET A 28 0.38 4.97 0.92
CA MET A 28 -0.85 4.18 1.08
C MET A 28 -1.92 4.91 1.89
N VAL A 29 -1.55 5.51 3.03
CA VAL A 29 -2.50 6.27 3.86
C VAL A 29 -2.97 7.55 3.16
N MET A 30 -2.08 8.22 2.42
CA MET A 30 -2.45 9.37 1.60
C MET A 30 -3.44 9.00 0.50
N LEU A 31 -3.22 7.86 -0.16
CA LEU A 31 -4.12 7.34 -1.19
C LEU A 31 -5.49 6.94 -0.61
N ASP A 32 -5.52 6.23 0.52
CA ASP A 32 -6.75 5.92 1.26
C ASP A 32 -7.53 7.18 1.63
N THR A 33 -6.83 8.18 2.16
CA THR A 33 -7.47 9.44 2.55
C THR A 33 -7.99 10.22 1.35
N ALA A 34 -7.19 10.37 0.29
CA ALA A 34 -7.62 11.05 -0.94
C ALA A 34 -8.86 10.37 -1.54
N PHE A 35 -8.88 9.04 -1.53
CA PHE A 35 -10.01 8.27 -2.03
C PHE A 35 -11.24 8.39 -1.12
N GLY A 36 -11.08 8.33 0.20
CA GLY A 36 -12.15 8.54 1.17
C GLY A 36 -12.76 9.95 1.08
N ILE A 37 -11.94 10.97 0.83
CA ILE A 37 -12.39 12.34 0.55
C ILE A 37 -13.20 12.38 -0.74
N TYR A 38 -12.68 11.80 -1.81
CA TYR A 38 -13.38 11.73 -3.10
C TYR A 38 -14.75 11.06 -2.98
N VAL A 39 -14.83 9.92 -2.29
CA VAL A 39 -16.07 9.19 -2.03
C VAL A 39 -17.06 10.06 -1.24
N SER A 40 -16.59 10.74 -0.18
CA SER A 40 -17.42 11.59 0.67
C SER A 40 -18.03 12.77 -0.10
N ILE A 41 -17.23 13.43 -0.95
CA ILE A 41 -17.69 14.53 -1.80
C ILE A 41 -18.76 14.04 -2.79
N LYS A 42 -18.58 12.84 -3.35
CA LYS A 42 -19.49 12.27 -4.35
C LYS A 42 -20.83 11.80 -3.77
N ILE A 43 -20.87 11.33 -2.53
CA ILE A 43 -22.11 10.82 -1.89
C ILE A 43 -22.86 11.92 -1.13
N GLU A 44 -22.17 12.68 -0.27
CA GLU A 44 -22.83 13.52 0.74
C GLU A 44 -22.72 15.03 0.47
N SER A 45 -22.16 15.42 -0.68
CA SER A 45 -21.85 16.82 -1.05
C SER A 45 -20.75 17.47 -0.19
N ILE A 46 -20.13 18.54 -0.71
CA ILE A 46 -18.98 19.24 -0.12
C ILE A 46 -19.24 19.73 1.33
N LYS A 47 -20.51 19.92 1.71
CA LYS A 47 -20.91 20.38 3.05
C LYS A 47 -20.76 19.32 4.15
N SER A 48 -20.54 18.03 3.83
CA SER A 48 -20.30 16.97 4.82
C SER A 48 -18.85 16.91 5.33
N PHE A 49 -17.98 17.75 4.74
CA PHE A 49 -16.56 17.85 5.08
C PHE A 49 -16.37 18.52 6.45
N LYS A 50 -15.85 17.77 7.42
CA LYS A 50 -15.55 18.28 8.76
C LYS A 50 -14.11 17.95 9.13
N SER A 51 -13.39 18.93 9.69
CA SER A 51 -11.96 18.83 10.03
C SER A 51 -11.63 17.65 10.96
N HIS A 52 -12.55 17.24 11.84
CA HIS A 52 -12.32 16.09 12.73
C HIS A 52 -12.25 14.76 11.99
N LYS A 53 -12.89 14.63 10.81
CA LYS A 53 -12.80 13.41 9.99
C LYS A 53 -11.38 13.23 9.42
N LEU A 54 -10.68 14.33 9.11
CA LEU A 54 -9.30 14.28 8.65
C LEU A 54 -8.30 14.01 9.77
N PHE A 55 -8.61 14.32 11.03
CA PHE A 55 -7.69 14.04 12.15
C PHE A 55 -7.35 12.54 12.27
N ASN A 56 -8.23 11.67 11.78
CA ASN A 56 -8.00 10.24 11.75
C ASN A 56 -6.78 9.84 10.90
N ILE A 57 -6.38 10.65 9.91
CA ILE A 57 -5.15 10.43 9.13
C ILE A 57 -3.91 10.53 10.01
N VAL A 58 -3.89 11.49 10.93
CA VAL A 58 -2.75 11.74 11.82
C VAL A 58 -2.57 10.56 12.75
N ILE A 59 -3.68 10.04 13.28
CA ILE A 59 -3.69 8.86 14.14
C ILE A 59 -3.19 7.64 13.35
N LYS A 60 -3.73 7.37 12.15
CA LYS A 60 -3.26 6.27 11.29
C LYS A 60 -1.76 6.36 11.02
N LEU A 61 -1.29 7.49 10.51
CA LEU A 61 0.13 7.71 10.21
C LEU A 61 1.01 7.52 11.44
N PHE A 62 0.60 8.08 12.59
CA PHE A 62 1.36 7.96 13.83
C PHE A 62 1.52 6.49 14.24
N PHE A 63 0.42 5.72 14.29
CA PHE A 63 0.48 4.30 14.68
C PHE A 63 1.25 3.47 13.66
N TYR A 64 1.05 3.70 12.36
CA TYR A 64 1.64 2.84 11.33
C TYR A 64 3.14 3.09 11.20
N LEU A 65 3.57 4.34 11.14
CA LEU A 65 4.98 4.68 11.06
C LEU A 65 5.72 4.30 12.35
N THR A 66 5.12 4.56 13.52
CA THR A 66 5.75 4.20 14.80
C THR A 66 5.91 2.69 14.94
N THR A 67 4.90 1.89 14.59
CA THR A 67 5.01 0.42 14.66
C THR A 67 6.04 -0.14 13.68
N ILE A 68 6.17 0.42 12.48
CA ILE A 68 7.22 0.03 11.52
C ILE A 68 8.62 0.39 12.07
N ILE A 69 8.79 1.57 12.67
CA ILE A 69 10.05 1.99 13.30
C ILE A 69 10.38 1.07 14.49
N LEU A 70 9.42 0.75 15.36
CA LEU A 70 9.61 -0.17 16.48
C LEU A 70 9.97 -1.58 15.98
N ALA A 71 9.31 -2.08 14.95
CA ALA A 71 9.61 -3.36 14.32
C ALA A 71 11.04 -3.40 13.75
N PHE A 72 11.52 -2.29 13.19
CA PHE A 72 12.91 -2.14 12.77
C PHE A 72 13.88 -2.18 13.94
N LEU A 73 13.59 -1.50 15.04
CA LEU A 73 14.42 -1.55 16.25
C LEU A 73 14.50 -2.98 16.81
N VAL A 74 13.37 -3.68 16.91
CA VAL A 74 13.31 -5.08 17.32
C VAL A 74 14.16 -5.95 16.38
N ASN A 75 14.01 -5.80 15.07
CA ASN A 75 14.79 -6.59 14.12
C ASN A 75 16.29 -6.29 14.19
N LYS A 76 16.67 -5.01 14.35
CA LYS A 76 18.07 -4.58 14.36
C LYS A 76 18.80 -4.96 15.66
N TYR A 77 18.14 -4.85 16.80
CA TYR A 77 18.78 -4.99 18.12
C TYR A 77 18.44 -6.29 18.86
N ILE A 78 17.33 -6.96 18.53
CA ILE A 78 16.87 -8.16 19.23
C ILE A 78 16.99 -9.40 18.34
N ALA A 79 16.38 -9.38 17.15
CA ALA A 79 16.23 -10.58 16.33
C ALA A 79 17.45 -10.91 15.44
N GLY A 80 18.45 -10.02 15.40
CA GLY A 80 19.53 -10.06 14.42
C GLY A 80 19.08 -9.46 13.08
N LYS A 81 19.96 -8.69 12.43
CA LYS A 81 19.63 -7.93 11.21
C LYS A 81 18.95 -8.77 10.11
N MET A 82 19.29 -10.05 10.04
CA MET A 82 18.83 -11.00 9.03
C MET A 82 18.06 -12.15 9.69
N LEU A 83 16.84 -12.36 9.24
CA LEU A 83 16.00 -13.50 9.65
C LEU A 83 15.68 -14.34 8.41
N PHE A 84 15.91 -15.65 8.47
CA PHE A 84 15.66 -16.57 7.35
C PHE A 84 16.32 -16.13 6.02
N GLY A 85 17.49 -15.49 6.09
CA GLY A 85 18.19 -14.96 4.91
C GLY A 85 17.61 -13.66 4.34
N ILE A 86 16.66 -13.03 5.02
CA ILE A 86 16.04 -11.76 4.59
C ILE A 86 16.37 -10.66 5.59
N GLU A 87 17.01 -9.60 5.11
CA GLU A 87 17.24 -8.41 5.92
C GLU A 87 15.94 -7.68 6.25
N TYR A 88 15.81 -7.24 7.50
CA TYR A 88 14.67 -6.45 7.97
C TYR A 88 13.32 -7.11 7.68
N LEU A 89 13.22 -8.42 7.90
CA LEU A 89 12.00 -9.19 7.64
C LEU A 89 10.80 -8.73 8.49
N ILE A 90 11.01 -8.47 9.80
CA ILE A 90 9.93 -8.04 10.69
C ILE A 90 9.28 -6.73 10.24
N PRO A 91 10.01 -5.62 10.01
CA PRO A 91 9.37 -4.38 9.56
C PRO A 91 8.72 -4.53 8.17
N LYS A 92 9.24 -5.40 7.28
CA LYS A 92 8.58 -5.71 6.00
C LYS A 92 7.21 -6.37 6.20
N ILE A 93 7.13 -7.38 7.07
CA ILE A 93 5.87 -8.05 7.39
C ILE A 93 4.89 -7.07 8.00
N VAL A 94 5.32 -6.27 8.99
CA VAL A 94 4.46 -5.25 9.64
C VAL A 94 3.95 -4.23 8.61
N THR A 95 4.81 -3.76 7.71
CA THR A 95 4.41 -2.83 6.63
C THR A 95 3.40 -3.48 5.68
N ALA A 96 3.59 -4.76 5.34
CA ALA A 96 2.66 -5.51 4.50
C ALA A 96 1.28 -5.68 5.18
N THR A 97 1.26 -5.96 6.49
CA THR A 97 0.01 -6.06 7.27
C THR A 97 -0.75 -4.74 7.26
N TRP A 98 -0.09 -3.61 7.51
CA TRP A 98 -0.74 -2.30 7.45
C TRP A 98 -1.19 -1.92 6.04
N SER A 99 -0.37 -2.24 5.03
CA SER A 99 -0.74 -2.02 3.63
C SER A 99 -2.00 -2.81 3.25
N TYR A 100 -2.14 -4.04 3.73
CA TYR A 100 -3.35 -4.85 3.54
C TYR A 100 -4.58 -4.22 4.20
N ILE A 101 -4.44 -3.70 5.42
CA ILE A 101 -5.53 -3.01 6.12
C ILE A 101 -5.99 -1.78 5.32
N GLU A 102 -5.07 -0.98 4.78
CA GLU A 102 -5.40 0.17 3.94
C GLU A 102 -6.03 -0.22 2.60
N LEU A 103 -5.55 -1.29 1.96
CA LEU A 103 -6.23 -1.85 0.78
C LEU A 103 -7.67 -2.25 1.09
N LYS A 104 -7.92 -2.81 2.28
CA LYS A 104 -9.28 -3.18 2.69
C LYS A 104 -10.15 -1.95 2.99
N SER A 105 -9.59 -0.93 3.63
CA SER A 105 -10.23 0.37 3.85
C SER A 105 -10.64 1.04 2.52
N LEU A 106 -9.77 0.96 1.52
CA LEU A 106 -10.03 1.44 0.16
C LEU A 106 -11.14 0.66 -0.54
N ASP A 107 -11.14 -0.66 -0.41
CA ASP A 107 -12.19 -1.54 -0.94
C ASP A 107 -13.57 -1.18 -0.38
N GLU A 108 -13.67 -1.00 0.93
CA GLU A 108 -14.90 -0.57 1.59
C GLU A 108 -15.35 0.81 1.11
N SER A 109 -14.42 1.75 0.97
CA SER A 109 -14.71 3.10 0.45
C SER A 109 -15.18 3.05 -1.02
N SER A 110 -14.63 2.15 -1.82
CA SER A 110 -15.00 1.96 -3.23
C SER A 110 -16.39 1.35 -3.36
N MET A 111 -16.69 0.33 -2.55
CA MET A 111 -18.00 -0.33 -2.54
C MET A 111 -19.13 0.61 -2.14
N LYS A 112 -18.87 1.63 -1.30
CA LYS A 112 -19.87 2.68 -0.98
C LYS A 112 -20.32 3.48 -2.21
N LEU A 113 -19.49 3.55 -3.26
CA LEU A 113 -19.86 4.18 -4.54
C LEU A 113 -20.62 3.23 -5.49
N GLY A 114 -20.94 2.02 -5.05
CA GLY A 114 -21.56 0.99 -5.89
C GLY A 114 -20.56 0.24 -6.79
N ASN A 115 -19.26 0.42 -6.58
CA ASN A 115 -18.24 -0.34 -7.31
C ASN A 115 -18.20 -1.79 -6.85
N LYS A 116 -17.79 -2.69 -7.75
CA LYS A 116 -17.46 -4.08 -7.40
C LYS A 116 -16.26 -4.10 -6.44
N SER A 117 -16.21 -5.11 -5.57
CA SER A 117 -15.06 -5.30 -4.69
C SER A 117 -13.77 -5.51 -5.50
N PHE A 118 -12.65 -5.02 -4.98
CA PHE A 118 -11.34 -5.17 -5.60
C PHE A 118 -11.01 -6.63 -5.90
N TRP A 119 -11.49 -7.57 -5.08
CA TRP A 119 -11.28 -8.99 -5.32
C TRP A 119 -12.01 -9.52 -6.56
N VAL A 120 -13.22 -9.03 -6.81
CA VAL A 120 -13.96 -9.37 -8.04
C VAL A 120 -13.28 -8.75 -9.25
N ILE A 121 -12.87 -7.48 -9.16
CA ILE A 121 -12.13 -6.79 -10.24
C ILE A 121 -10.83 -7.54 -10.55
N PHE A 122 -10.09 -7.96 -9.53
CA PHE A 122 -8.84 -8.70 -9.68
C PHE A 122 -9.06 -10.07 -10.32
N LYS A 123 -10.11 -10.80 -9.92
CA LYS A 123 -10.50 -12.07 -10.57
C LYS A 123 -10.88 -11.88 -12.03
N GLU A 124 -11.69 -10.88 -12.34
CA GLU A 124 -12.07 -10.54 -13.71
C GLU A 124 -10.84 -10.20 -14.56
N MET A 125 -9.87 -9.46 -14.00
CA MET A 125 -8.61 -9.16 -14.67
C MET A 125 -7.79 -10.43 -14.94
N ILE A 126 -7.61 -11.32 -13.96
CA ILE A 126 -6.90 -12.60 -14.16
C ILE A 126 -7.60 -13.45 -15.23
N ASN A 127 -8.93 -13.53 -15.20
CA ASN A 127 -9.69 -14.31 -16.17
C ASN A 127 -9.56 -13.73 -17.59
N LYS A 128 -9.57 -12.41 -17.74
CA LYS A 128 -9.32 -11.74 -19.02
C LYS A 128 -7.90 -12.03 -19.54
N LEU A 129 -6.88 -11.96 -18.67
CA LEU A 129 -5.50 -12.27 -19.05
C LEU A 129 -5.33 -13.73 -19.47
N LYS A 130 -6.02 -14.66 -18.79
CA LYS A 130 -6.04 -16.08 -19.19
C LYS A 130 -6.71 -16.26 -20.55
N GLY A 131 -7.86 -15.62 -20.79
CA GLY A 131 -8.54 -15.63 -22.10
C GLY A 131 -7.61 -15.13 -23.21
N MET A 132 -6.99 -13.96 -23.06
CA MET A 132 -6.06 -13.42 -24.04
C MET A 132 -4.87 -14.35 -24.34
N LYS A 133 -4.37 -15.08 -23.32
CA LYS A 133 -3.30 -16.06 -23.53
C LYS A 133 -3.79 -17.25 -24.37
N THR A 134 -5.01 -17.73 -24.14
CA THR A 134 -5.62 -18.80 -24.94
C THR A 134 -5.84 -18.34 -26.37
N ASP A 135 -6.45 -17.18 -26.57
CA ASP A 135 -6.71 -16.61 -27.91
C ASP A 135 -5.39 -16.42 -28.68
N LEU A 136 -4.33 -15.95 -28.03
CA LEU A 136 -3.00 -15.82 -28.65
C LEU A 136 -2.38 -17.16 -29.04
N ASN A 137 -2.58 -18.21 -28.25
CA ASN A 137 -2.08 -19.55 -28.57
C ASN A 137 -2.82 -20.15 -29.76
N GLU A 138 -4.15 -20.01 -29.82
CA GLU A 138 -4.97 -20.46 -30.95
C GLU A 138 -4.55 -19.76 -32.25
N LEU A 139 -4.33 -18.44 -32.22
CA LEU A 139 -3.83 -17.69 -33.39
C LEU A 139 -2.41 -18.08 -33.84
N ILE A 140 -1.56 -18.54 -32.92
CA ILE A 140 -0.21 -19.02 -33.24
C ILE A 140 -0.27 -20.40 -33.89
N ASP A 141 -1.19 -21.25 -33.43
CA ASP A 141 -1.33 -22.61 -33.95
C ASP A 141 -2.07 -22.63 -35.30
N ASP A 142 -3.10 -21.79 -35.50
CA ASP A 142 -3.75 -21.59 -36.82
C ASP A 142 -2.75 -21.12 -37.90
N LYS A 143 -1.85 -20.19 -37.55
CA LYS A 143 -0.80 -19.74 -38.48
C LYS A 143 0.21 -20.83 -38.85
N LYS A 144 0.42 -21.83 -38.01
CA LYS A 144 1.33 -22.96 -38.32
C LYS A 144 0.68 -23.98 -39.25
N GLU A 145 -0.65 -24.10 -39.24
CA GLU A 145 -1.39 -24.96 -40.17
C GLU A 145 -1.46 -24.36 -41.57
N ASP A 146 -1.61 -23.05 -41.72
CA ASP A 146 -1.63 -22.35 -43.02
C ASP A 146 -0.27 -22.30 -43.76
N THR A 147 0.84 -22.68 -43.11
CA THR A 147 2.19 -22.66 -43.70
C THR A 147 2.72 -24.06 -44.08
N LYS A 148 1.89 -25.11 -43.98
CA LYS A 148 2.18 -26.48 -44.44
C LYS A 148 1.49 -26.78 -45.76
#